data_AF-A0A4Y4KF53-F1
#
_entry.id   AF-A0A4Y4KF53-F1
#
_cell.length_a   1.000
_cell.length_b   1.000
_cell.length_c   1.000
_cell.angle_alpha   90.00
_cell.angle_beta   90.00
_cell.angle_gamma   90.00
#
_symmetry.space_group_name_H-M   'P 1'
#
loop_
_entity.id
_entity.type
_entity.pdbx_description
1 polymer ?
#
loop_
_entity_poly.entity_id
_entity_poly.type
_entity_poly.pdbx_seq_one_letter_code
_entity_poly.pdbx_strand_id
1 'polypeptide(L)'
;MSPEKVHILPVQIRPRAGEGSQSFIARLARANHLTPRYLRIYLAEPPRHRGLPSWTRLAAATGRDAAVLQSTLETTRCLECGTGMEPTDVVGRRALRCSQSCRRQAYRRRHPSTAWRRVPCRICGDLMSVRAGQRRFLCSSTCRQKAYSLRNSKRVPEGAGAPLDPVQMKS
;
A
#
# COMPACT_ATOMS: atom_id res chain seq x y z
N MET A 1 -28.79 -8.22 -39.77
CA MET A 1 -28.13 -7.03 -39.22
C MET A 1 -26.64 -7.23 -39.39
N SER A 2 -26.06 -6.62 -40.43
CA SER A 2 -24.63 -6.77 -40.74
C SER A 2 -23.80 -6.13 -39.63
N PRO A 3 -22.73 -6.77 -39.13
CA PRO A 3 -21.85 -6.14 -38.16
C PRO A 3 -21.17 -4.96 -38.85
N GLU A 4 -21.57 -3.74 -38.47
CA GLU A 4 -20.88 -2.54 -38.90
C GLU A 4 -19.41 -2.64 -38.52
N LYS A 5 -18.53 -2.45 -39.51
CA LYS A 5 -17.09 -2.74 -39.39
C LYS A 5 -16.44 -1.75 -38.44
N VAL A 6 -16.24 -2.18 -37.20
CA VAL A 6 -15.33 -1.50 -36.29
C VAL A 6 -13.91 -1.77 -36.78
N HIS A 7 -13.19 -0.70 -37.13
CA HIS A 7 -11.81 -0.79 -37.56
C HIS A 7 -10.88 -0.95 -36.35
N ILE A 8 -9.83 -1.74 -36.53
CA ILE A 8 -8.78 -1.89 -35.52
C ILE A 8 -8.09 -0.53 -35.36
N LEU A 9 -7.95 -0.08 -34.12
CA LEU A 9 -7.26 1.17 -33.80
C LEU A 9 -5.75 1.06 -34.10
N PRO A 10 -5.08 2.14 -34.54
CA PRO A 10 -3.66 2.11 -34.90
C PRO A 10 -2.73 1.71 -33.76
N VAL A 11 -3.00 2.18 -32.54
CA VAL A 11 -2.19 1.88 -31.36
C VAL A 11 -2.91 0.90 -30.46
N GLN A 12 -2.36 -0.30 -30.37
CA GLN A 12 -2.87 -1.35 -29.50
C GLN A 12 -2.18 -1.35 -28.14
N ILE A 13 -2.98 -1.33 -27.07
CA ILE A 13 -2.47 -1.40 -25.69
C ILE A 13 -2.72 -2.78 -25.09
N ARG A 14 -1.82 -3.25 -24.22
CA ARG A 14 -1.98 -4.50 -23.48
C ARG A 14 -3.09 -4.37 -22.41
N PRO A 15 -4.11 -5.25 -22.39
CA PRO A 15 -5.10 -5.33 -21.32
C PRO A 15 -4.42 -5.73 -20.01
N ARG A 16 -4.85 -5.14 -18.92
CA ARG A 16 -4.38 -5.47 -17.57
C ARG A 16 -5.48 -6.24 -16.85
N ALA A 17 -5.10 -7.34 -16.21
CA ALA A 17 -6.02 -8.12 -15.41
C ALA A 17 -6.75 -7.24 -14.37
N GLY A 18 -8.08 -7.30 -14.35
CA GLY A 18 -8.92 -6.63 -13.36
C GLY A 18 -8.97 -5.10 -13.46
N GLU A 19 -8.56 -4.51 -14.59
CA GLU A 19 -8.59 -3.04 -14.74
C GLU A 19 -9.97 -2.46 -15.04
N GLY A 20 -10.93 -3.29 -15.45
CA GLY A 20 -12.26 -2.85 -15.87
C GLY A 20 -12.31 -2.26 -17.29
N SER A 21 -13.48 -2.35 -17.91
CA SER A 21 -13.70 -1.89 -19.29
C SER A 21 -13.48 -0.38 -19.44
N GLN A 22 -13.92 0.43 -18.47
CA GLN A 22 -13.85 1.89 -18.53
C GLN A 22 -12.41 2.41 -18.49
N SER A 23 -11.60 1.88 -17.57
CA SER A 23 -10.19 2.25 -17.43
C SER A 23 -9.38 1.82 -18.66
N PHE A 24 -9.66 0.63 -19.20
CA PHE A 24 -9.07 0.15 -20.43
C PHE A 24 -9.41 1.05 -21.62
N ILE A 25 -10.70 1.40 -21.82
CA ILE A 25 -11.14 2.30 -22.88
C ILE A 25 -10.48 3.68 -22.75
N ALA A 26 -10.38 4.22 -21.53
CA ALA A 26 -9.73 5.52 -21.31
C ALA A 26 -8.24 5.50 -21.68
N ARG A 27 -7.52 4.42 -21.37
CA ARG A 27 -6.12 4.24 -21.78
C ARG A 27 -5.99 4.04 -23.29
N LEU A 28 -6.88 3.26 -23.89
CA LEU A 28 -6.90 2.99 -25.33
C LEU A 28 -7.15 4.27 -26.12
N ALA A 29 -8.11 5.09 -25.67
CA ALA A 29 -8.41 6.39 -26.26
C ALA A 29 -7.20 7.33 -26.21
N ARG A 30 -6.58 7.49 -25.04
CA ARG A 30 -5.38 8.32 -24.87
C ARG A 30 -4.21 7.88 -25.75
N ALA A 31 -4.00 6.57 -25.90
CA ALA A 31 -2.94 6.01 -26.75
C ALA A 31 -3.18 6.26 -28.25
N ASN A 32 -4.43 6.46 -28.66
CA ASN A 32 -4.82 6.75 -30.04
C ASN A 32 -5.18 8.23 -30.27
N HIS A 33 -4.82 9.12 -29.34
CA HIS A 33 -5.15 10.56 -29.40
C HIS A 33 -6.65 10.86 -29.52
N LEU A 34 -7.51 9.96 -29.00
CA LEU A 34 -8.96 10.13 -28.93
C LEU A 34 -9.38 10.59 -27.54
N THR A 35 -10.52 11.28 -27.45
CA THR A 35 -11.14 11.52 -26.14
C THR A 35 -11.80 10.24 -25.62
N PRO A 36 -11.71 9.92 -24.31
CA PRO A 36 -12.39 8.75 -23.75
C PRO A 36 -13.91 8.76 -23.98
N ARG A 37 -14.53 9.95 -23.94
CA ARG A 37 -15.97 10.11 -24.22
C ARG A 37 -16.31 9.71 -25.66
N TYR A 38 -15.52 10.17 -26.63
CA TYR A 38 -15.73 9.83 -28.04
C TYR A 38 -15.64 8.33 -28.26
N LEU A 39 -14.55 7.69 -27.80
CA LEU A 39 -14.36 6.27 -27.99
C LEU A 39 -15.45 5.45 -27.30
N ARG A 40 -15.93 5.85 -26.12
CA ARG A 40 -17.06 5.19 -25.46
C ARG A 40 -18.35 5.23 -26.28
N ILE A 41 -18.68 6.38 -26.86
CA ILE A 41 -19.88 6.54 -27.68
C ILE A 41 -19.77 5.69 -28.95
N TYR A 42 -18.62 5.75 -29.63
CA TYR A 42 -18.33 4.94 -30.82
C TYR A 42 -18.45 3.43 -30.55
N LEU A 43 -18.02 2.98 -29.38
CA LEU A 43 -18.14 1.57 -28.96
C LEU A 43 -19.56 1.18 -28.49
N ALA A 44 -20.46 2.14 -28.29
CA ALA A 44 -21.83 1.93 -27.82
C ALA A 44 -22.91 2.08 -28.92
N GLU A 45 -22.52 2.55 -30.12
CA GLU A 45 -23.42 2.98 -31.20
C GLU A 45 -24.39 1.91 -31.75
N PRO A 46 -25.44 2.33 -32.50
CA PRO A 46 -26.86 2.30 -32.13
C PRO A 46 -27.43 0.89 -31.93
N PRO A 47 -28.53 0.74 -31.15
CA PRO A 47 -29.49 1.78 -30.77
C PRO A 47 -29.16 2.55 -29.47
N ARG A 48 -28.05 2.24 -28.79
CA ARG A 48 -27.73 2.82 -27.47
C ARG A 48 -26.43 3.62 -27.48
N HIS A 49 -26.39 4.73 -28.21
CA HIS A 49 -25.27 5.69 -28.20
C HIS A 49 -24.93 6.28 -26.81
N ARG A 50 -25.82 6.09 -25.81
CA ARG A 50 -25.60 6.42 -24.38
C ARG A 50 -25.42 5.18 -23.47
N GLY A 51 -25.34 3.99 -24.05
CA GLY A 51 -25.29 2.71 -23.34
C GLY A 51 -23.88 2.31 -22.90
N LEU A 52 -23.79 1.13 -22.30
CA LEU A 52 -22.51 0.49 -22.01
C LEU A 52 -21.81 0.11 -23.33
N PRO A 53 -20.48 0.29 -23.42
CA PRO A 53 -19.70 -0.16 -24.56
C PRO A 53 -19.91 -1.66 -24.82
N SER A 54 -20.09 -2.05 -26.09
CA SER A 54 -20.22 -3.46 -26.47
C SER A 54 -18.87 -4.17 -26.43
N TRP A 55 -18.82 -5.34 -25.78
CA TRP A 55 -17.64 -6.20 -25.75
C TRP A 55 -17.19 -6.61 -27.16
N THR A 56 -18.13 -6.95 -28.03
CA THR A 56 -17.86 -7.32 -29.43
C THR A 56 -17.18 -6.18 -30.20
N ARG A 57 -17.65 -4.95 -30.01
CA ARG A 57 -17.08 -3.77 -30.68
C ARG A 57 -15.71 -3.40 -30.11
N LEU A 58 -15.54 -3.49 -28.79
CA LEU A 58 -14.26 -3.24 -28.15
C LEU A 58 -13.20 -4.28 -28.57
N ALA A 59 -13.62 -5.54 -28.70
CA ALA A 59 -12.80 -6.63 -29.20
C ALA A 59 -12.38 -6.39 -30.66
N ALA A 60 -13.33 -6.00 -31.52
CA ALA A 60 -13.06 -5.62 -32.91
C ALA A 60 -12.10 -4.41 -33.03
N ALA A 61 -12.30 -3.37 -32.22
CA ALA A 61 -11.42 -2.19 -32.18
C ALA A 61 -9.98 -2.52 -31.72
N THR A 62 -9.81 -3.63 -31.00
CA THR A 62 -8.50 -4.07 -30.50
C THR A 62 -7.92 -5.26 -31.24
N GLY A 63 -8.65 -5.83 -32.21
CA GLY A 63 -8.25 -7.06 -32.91
C GLY A 63 -8.13 -8.27 -31.98
N ARG A 64 -8.95 -8.36 -30.93
CA ARG A 64 -8.91 -9.44 -29.93
C ARG A 64 -10.21 -10.23 -29.90
N ASP A 65 -10.16 -11.40 -29.29
CA ASP A 65 -11.36 -12.16 -28.95
C ASP A 65 -12.13 -11.48 -27.80
N ALA A 66 -13.45 -11.44 -27.92
CA ALA A 66 -14.32 -10.75 -26.96
C ALA A 66 -14.35 -11.42 -25.59
N ALA A 67 -14.41 -12.76 -25.54
CA ALA A 67 -14.47 -13.50 -24.29
C ALA A 67 -13.13 -13.45 -23.54
N VAL A 68 -12.02 -13.55 -24.26
CA VAL A 68 -10.67 -13.40 -23.69
C VAL A 68 -10.45 -11.97 -23.16
N LEU A 69 -10.90 -10.95 -23.90
CA LEU A 69 -10.77 -9.57 -23.47
C LEU A 69 -11.61 -9.28 -22.23
N GLN A 70 -12.88 -9.72 -22.24
CA GLN A 70 -13.78 -9.57 -21.11
C GLN A 70 -13.24 -10.27 -19.87
N SER A 71 -12.91 -11.56 -19.97
CA SER A 71 -12.35 -12.32 -18.84
C SER A 71 -11.07 -11.69 -18.30
N THR A 72 -10.18 -11.18 -19.16
CA THR A 72 -8.97 -10.49 -18.71
C THR A 72 -9.30 -9.22 -17.92
N LEU A 73 -10.18 -8.37 -18.46
CA LEU A 73 -10.49 -7.07 -17.85
C LEU A 73 -11.35 -7.20 -16.59
N GLU A 74 -12.19 -8.24 -16.53
CA GLU A 74 -13.11 -8.49 -15.42
C GLU A 74 -12.50 -9.36 -14.31
N THR A 75 -11.50 -10.18 -14.63
CA THR A 75 -10.86 -11.03 -13.62
C THR A 75 -9.90 -10.21 -12.77
N THR A 76 -10.38 -9.76 -11.60
CA THR A 76 -9.52 -9.34 -10.50
C THR A 76 -9.47 -10.46 -9.47
N ARG A 77 -8.28 -10.87 -9.04
CA ARG A 77 -8.11 -11.83 -7.94
C ARG A 77 -7.32 -11.20 -6.81
N CYS A 78 -7.75 -11.48 -5.58
CA CYS A 78 -7.02 -11.07 -4.39
C CYS A 78 -5.65 -11.73 -4.37
N LEU A 79 -4.56 -10.96 -4.22
CA LEU A 79 -3.20 -11.52 -4.14
C LEU A 79 -2.94 -12.32 -2.86
N GLU A 80 -3.82 -12.24 -1.86
CA GLU A 80 -3.63 -12.92 -0.58
C GLU A 80 -4.47 -14.20 -0.47
N CYS A 81 -5.73 -14.17 -0.92
CA CYS A 81 -6.64 -15.31 -0.78
C CYS A 81 -7.17 -15.87 -2.12
N GLY A 82 -6.80 -15.28 -3.26
CA GLY A 82 -7.21 -15.76 -4.59
C GLY A 82 -8.68 -15.52 -4.96
N THR A 83 -9.50 -15.02 -4.02
CA THR A 83 -10.92 -14.71 -4.25
C THR A 83 -11.09 -13.71 -5.38
N GLY A 84 -12.07 -13.97 -6.25
CA GLY A 84 -12.51 -13.04 -7.28
C GLY A 84 -12.99 -11.73 -6.66
N MET A 85 -12.62 -10.62 -7.26
CA MET A 85 -13.04 -9.29 -6.87
C MET A 85 -13.63 -8.60 -8.09
N GLU A 86 -14.67 -7.81 -7.86
CA GLU A 86 -15.23 -6.95 -8.90
C GLU A 86 -14.15 -5.98 -9.40
N PRO A 87 -14.04 -5.78 -10.72
CA PRO A 87 -13.19 -4.76 -11.31
C PRO A 87 -13.50 -3.40 -10.68
N THR A 88 -12.47 -2.65 -10.30
CA THR A 88 -12.66 -1.31 -9.75
C THR A 88 -12.55 -0.28 -10.87
N ASP A 89 -13.61 0.51 -11.07
CA ASP A 89 -13.64 1.61 -12.06
C ASP A 89 -12.73 2.80 -11.71
N VAL A 90 -12.12 2.80 -10.52
CA VAL A 90 -11.21 3.85 -10.08
C VAL A 90 -9.87 3.74 -10.82
N VAL A 91 -9.61 4.75 -11.67
CA VAL A 91 -8.31 4.94 -12.33
C VAL A 91 -7.27 5.31 -11.27
N GLY A 92 -6.57 4.32 -10.74
CA GLY A 92 -5.49 4.52 -9.78
C GLY A 92 -5.69 3.74 -8.48
N ARG A 93 -4.63 3.03 -8.10
CA ARG A 93 -4.52 2.04 -7.02
C ARG A 93 -5.44 0.83 -7.18
N ARG A 94 -4.90 -0.18 -7.86
CA ARG A 94 -5.38 -1.57 -7.82
C ARG A 94 -5.62 -1.97 -6.37
N ALA A 95 -6.86 -2.28 -6.01
CA ALA A 95 -7.13 -3.01 -4.79
C ALA A 95 -6.54 -4.42 -4.98
N LEU A 96 -5.28 -4.62 -4.62
CA LEU A 96 -4.61 -5.93 -4.74
C LEU A 96 -5.18 -6.97 -3.75
N ARG A 97 -6.19 -6.61 -2.95
CA ARG A 97 -6.69 -7.36 -1.78
C ARG A 97 -8.18 -7.09 -1.54
N CYS A 98 -8.95 -8.15 -1.33
CA CYS A 98 -10.42 -8.10 -1.26
C CYS A 98 -10.97 -7.49 0.03
N SER A 99 -10.22 -7.54 1.12
CA SER A 99 -10.74 -7.19 2.44
C SER A 99 -9.67 -6.60 3.35
N GLN A 100 -10.10 -5.98 4.46
CA GLN A 100 -9.20 -5.52 5.52
C GLN A 100 -8.42 -6.69 6.15
N SER A 101 -8.98 -7.90 6.20
CA SER A 101 -8.28 -9.09 6.71
C SER A 101 -7.11 -9.47 5.79
N CYS A 102 -7.31 -9.51 4.47
CA CYS A 102 -6.25 -9.76 3.51
C CYS A 102 -5.17 -8.66 3.56
N ARG A 103 -5.56 -7.39 3.70
CA ARG A 103 -4.60 -6.28 3.89
C ARG A 103 -3.74 -6.48 5.13
N ARG A 104 -4.34 -6.86 6.27
CA ARG A 104 -3.64 -7.14 7.52
C ARG A 104 -2.72 -8.36 7.41
N GLN A 105 -3.17 -9.44 6.75
CA GLN A 105 -2.36 -10.63 6.52
C GLN A 105 -1.12 -10.32 5.69
N ALA A 106 -1.30 -9.58 4.60
CA ALA A 106 -0.19 -9.14 3.77
C ALA A 106 0.78 -8.19 4.46
N TYR A 107 0.25 -7.32 5.32
CA TYR A 107 1.07 -6.45 6.16
C TYR A 107 1.91 -7.32 7.10
N ARG A 108 1.31 -8.29 7.79
CA ARG A 108 2.01 -9.24 8.67
C ARG A 108 3.06 -10.06 7.92
N ARG A 109 2.81 -10.48 6.67
CA ARG A 109 3.82 -11.17 5.85
C ARG A 109 5.02 -10.29 5.50
N ARG A 110 4.78 -9.00 5.19
CA ARG A 110 5.85 -8.03 4.87
C ARG A 110 6.56 -7.48 6.10
N HIS A 111 5.87 -7.46 7.22
CA HIS A 111 6.37 -7.04 8.52
C HIS A 111 6.13 -8.20 9.49
N PRO A 112 6.88 -9.31 9.34
CA PRO A 112 6.82 -10.37 10.32
C PRO A 112 7.08 -9.76 11.69
N SER A 113 6.30 -10.17 12.70
CA SER A 113 6.58 -9.77 14.08
C SER A 113 8.04 -10.09 14.31
N THR A 114 8.84 -9.05 14.47
CA THR A 114 10.28 -9.18 14.60
C THR A 114 10.56 -10.21 15.67
N ALA A 115 11.32 -11.24 15.31
CA ALA A 115 11.70 -12.30 16.22
C ALA A 115 12.22 -11.66 17.51
N TRP A 116 11.77 -12.18 18.66
CA TRP A 116 12.35 -11.82 19.94
C TRP A 116 13.87 -11.96 19.82
N ARG A 117 14.59 -10.87 20.06
CA ARG A 117 16.06 -10.89 20.02
C ARG A 117 16.57 -10.96 21.45
N ARG A 118 17.58 -11.80 21.68
CA ARG A 118 18.32 -11.75 22.95
C ARG A 118 19.34 -10.62 22.86
N VAL A 119 19.23 -9.64 23.76
CA VAL A 119 20.19 -8.53 23.87
C VAL A 119 20.63 -8.37 25.32
N PRO A 120 21.89 -7.99 25.58
CA PRO A 120 22.37 -7.75 26.93
C PRO A 120 21.77 -6.46 27.50
N CYS A 121 21.59 -6.42 28.82
CA CYS A 121 21.23 -5.21 29.53
C CYS A 121 22.37 -4.18 29.46
N ARG A 122 22.04 -2.91 29.18
CA ARG A 122 23.03 -1.82 29.13
C ARG A 122 23.70 -1.49 30.48
N ILE A 123 23.23 -2.06 31.59
CA ILE A 123 23.71 -1.74 32.94
C ILE A 123 24.39 -2.94 33.58
N CYS A 124 23.73 -4.12 33.59
CA CYS A 124 24.28 -5.33 34.22
C CYS A 124 24.80 -6.37 33.22
N GLY A 125 24.52 -6.23 31.92
CA GLY A 125 24.95 -7.20 30.90
C GLY A 125 24.03 -8.41 30.70
N ASP A 126 23.05 -8.65 31.58
CA ASP A 126 22.18 -9.85 31.51
C ASP A 126 21.42 -9.95 30.18
N LEU A 127 21.40 -11.17 29.60
CA LEU A 127 20.74 -11.46 28.33
C LEU A 127 19.22 -11.56 28.47
N MET A 128 18.51 -10.61 27.86
CA MET A 128 17.04 -10.55 27.88
C MET A 128 16.43 -10.68 26.49
N SER A 129 15.21 -11.20 26.43
CA SER A 129 14.39 -11.16 25.22
C SER A 129 13.73 -9.79 25.07
N VAL A 130 14.02 -9.10 23.97
CA VAL A 130 13.38 -7.81 23.63
C VAL A 130 12.60 -7.91 22.34
N ARG A 131 11.48 -7.17 22.27
CA ARG A 131 10.73 -6.99 21.02
C ARG A 131 11.46 -5.99 20.14
N ALA A 132 11.49 -6.17 18.81
CA ALA A 132 12.10 -5.12 18.01
C ALA A 132 11.26 -3.84 18.02
N GLY A 133 11.95 -2.71 17.98
CA GLY A 133 11.38 -1.39 18.27
C GLY A 133 11.53 -0.96 19.73
N GLN A 134 11.84 -1.87 20.66
CA GLN A 134 12.16 -1.49 22.03
C GLN A 134 13.48 -0.71 22.07
N ARG A 135 13.42 0.58 22.42
CA ARG A 135 14.61 1.47 22.43
C ARG A 135 15.45 1.37 23.71
N ARG A 136 14.89 0.85 24.80
CA ARG A 136 15.55 0.76 26.12
C ARG A 136 15.78 -0.71 26.49
N PHE A 137 17.05 -1.11 26.53
CA PHE A 137 17.50 -2.47 26.88
C PHE A 137 17.94 -2.52 28.35
N LEU A 138 16.97 -2.58 29.27
CA LEU A 138 17.18 -2.58 30.72
C LEU A 138 16.34 -3.71 31.35
N CYS A 139 16.94 -4.54 32.19
CA CYS A 139 16.33 -5.78 32.70
C CYS A 139 15.34 -5.60 33.84
N SER A 140 15.54 -4.59 34.66
CA SER A 140 14.81 -4.43 35.92
C SER A 140 14.53 -2.96 36.22
N SER A 141 13.64 -2.72 37.19
CA SER A 141 13.47 -1.39 37.82
C SER A 141 14.78 -0.84 38.36
N THR A 142 15.61 -1.68 38.98
CA THR A 142 16.92 -1.29 39.53
C THR A 142 17.88 -0.81 38.44
N CYS A 143 17.99 -1.52 37.32
CA CYS A 143 18.79 -1.06 36.17
C CYS A 143 18.21 0.21 35.52
N ARG A 144 16.89 0.42 35.56
CA ARG A 144 16.25 1.66 35.10
C ARG A 144 16.61 2.85 35.98
N GLN A 145 16.57 2.70 37.30
CA GLN A 145 16.98 3.74 38.25
C GLN A 145 18.46 4.07 38.08
N LYS A 146 19.35 3.07 38.00
CA LYS A 146 20.79 3.27 37.78
C LYS A 146 21.07 4.01 36.46
N ALA A 147 20.38 3.64 35.37
CA ALA A 147 20.50 4.34 34.09
C ALA A 147 19.96 5.78 34.12
N TYR A 148 19.00 6.09 35.00
CA TYR A 148 18.50 7.45 35.22
C TYR A 148 19.55 8.27 35.98
N SER A 149 20.07 7.75 37.10
CA SER A 149 21.08 8.41 37.91
C SER A 149 22.35 8.72 37.11
N LEU A 150 22.86 7.77 36.33
CA LEU A 150 24.04 7.96 35.45
C LEU A 150 23.83 9.05 34.38
N ARG A 151 22.59 9.25 33.93
CA ARG A 151 22.27 10.29 32.96
C ARG A 151 22.17 11.66 33.62
N ASN A 152 21.71 11.68 34.87
CA ASN A 152 21.61 12.90 35.65
C ASN A 152 23.01 13.39 36.09
N SER A 153 23.89 12.48 36.52
CA SER A 153 25.27 12.84 36.89
C SER A 153 26.06 13.40 35.71
N LYS A 154 25.87 12.86 34.50
CA LYS A 154 26.49 13.39 33.26
C LYS A 154 25.93 14.73 32.78
N ARG A 155 24.79 15.19 33.32
CA ARG A 155 24.16 16.47 32.95
C ARG A 155 24.57 17.62 33.87
N VAL A 156 25.17 17.32 35.02
CA VAL A 156 25.75 18.34 35.88
C VAL A 156 27.13 18.67 35.30
N PRO A 157 27.37 19.88 34.79
CA PRO A 157 28.70 20.26 34.35
C PRO A 157 29.61 20.31 35.58
N GLU A 158 30.81 19.75 35.46
CA GLU A 158 31.92 19.90 36.41
C GLU A 158 32.14 21.41 36.63
N GLY A 159 31.65 21.96 37.75
CA GLY A 159 31.77 23.40 38.00
C GLY A 159 30.82 24.03 39.03
N ALA A 160 29.88 23.29 39.62
CA ALA A 160 29.02 23.83 40.68
C ALA A 160 29.23 23.06 41.99
N GLY A 161 30.17 23.52 42.81
CA GLY A 161 30.37 22.96 44.14
C GLY A 161 31.52 23.59 44.94
N ALA A 162 31.46 24.90 45.21
CA ALA A 162 32.10 25.44 46.40
C ALA A 162 31.05 25.44 47.53
N PRO A 163 31.32 24.86 48.72
CA PRO A 163 30.40 24.94 49.84
C PRO A 163 30.44 26.35 50.43
N LEU A 164 29.28 26.96 50.65
CA LEU A 164 29.15 28.14 51.51
C LEU A 164 29.03 27.67 52.96
N ASP A 165 29.95 28.15 53.80
CA ASP A 165 29.98 27.91 55.23
C ASP A 165 28.70 28.42 55.94
N PRO A 166 28.23 27.74 57.00
CA PRO A 166 27.08 28.17 57.78
C PRO A 166 27.44 29.36 58.68
N VAL A 167 26.80 30.51 58.42
CA VAL A 167 26.84 31.70 59.29
C VAL A 167 26.21 31.37 60.64
N GLN A 168 26.99 31.51 61.71
CA GLN A 168 26.52 31.41 63.09
C GLN A 168 25.62 32.60 63.45
N MET A 169 24.38 32.32 63.85
CA MET A 169 23.55 33.25 64.62
C MET A 169 23.99 33.21 66.08
N LYS A 170 24.55 34.32 66.57
CA LYS A 170 24.67 34.62 68.01
C LYS A 170 23.49 35.50 68.44
N SER A 171 23.07 35.23 69.67
CA SER A 171 21.91 35.73 70.43
C SER A 171 21.73 37.24 70.47
#